data_AF-A0A090WB79-F1
#
_entry.id   AF-A0A090WB79-F1
#
_cell.length_a   1.000
_cell.length_b   1.000
_cell.length_c   1.000
_cell.angle_alpha   90.00
_cell.angle_beta   90.00
_cell.angle_gamma   90.00
#
_symmetry.space_group_name_H-M   'P 1'
#
loop_
_entity.id
_entity.type
_entity.pdbx_description
1 polymer ?
#
loop_
_entity_poly.entity_id
_entity_poly.type
_entity_poly.pdbx_seq_one_letter_code
_entity_poly.pdbx_strand_id
1 'polypeptide(L)'
;MPDWKIWSSDDLIHWNLETTINPTETYMGASKNCWATDAAYKNGNYYFYFSNGNVNTGVMVGKTPTGPFKDVLGKPMLPEDLTPIKEYDPTVLIDDDAQKTAYIAFGHHRSGDPDFYYMIAKLNTDMVSLAETPKEIKIIGDVNVLGGNDKPTLHKHNGLYYLSAGSHYATSKNIYGPYTKRGNSGNNNYGLTSRAHGNYFNWNNQSFILGVIFI
;
A
#
# COMPACT_ATOMS: atom_id res chain seq x y z
N MET A 1 6.56 -14.98 -1.08
CA MET A 1 7.81 -14.86 -1.84
C MET A 1 8.97 -14.92 -0.84
N PRO A 2 10.18 -15.37 -1.21
CA PRO A 2 11.26 -15.54 -0.23
C PRO A 2 11.92 -14.23 0.21
N ASP A 3 11.83 -13.18 -0.60
CA ASP A 3 12.51 -11.90 -0.42
C ASP A 3 11.71 -10.77 -1.10
N TRP A 4 12.13 -9.53 -0.86
CA TRP A 4 11.70 -8.36 -1.63
C TRP A 4 12.88 -7.78 -2.41
N LYS A 5 12.62 -7.34 -3.64
CA LYS A 5 13.64 -6.77 -4.52
C LYS A 5 13.28 -5.35 -4.90
N ILE A 6 14.25 -4.45 -4.78
CA ILE A 6 14.13 -3.05 -5.19
C ILE A 6 14.85 -2.91 -6.52
N TRP A 7 14.12 -2.41 -7.51
CA TRP A 7 14.64 -2.14 -8.85
C TRP A 7 14.50 -0.65 -9.16
N SER A 8 15.42 -0.12 -9.96
CA SER A 8 15.39 1.26 -10.46
C SER A 8 15.41 1.28 -11.98
N SER A 9 14.87 2.36 -12.56
CA SER A 9 14.94 2.65 -13.98
C SER A 9 14.79 4.16 -14.20
N ASP A 10 15.50 4.69 -15.19
CA ASP A 10 15.40 6.08 -15.65
C ASP A 10 14.66 6.20 -17.00
N ASP A 11 14.24 5.09 -17.60
CA ASP A 11 13.53 5.04 -18.88
C ASP A 11 12.32 4.10 -18.92
N LEU A 12 12.05 3.38 -17.81
CA LEU A 12 11.04 2.33 -17.65
C LEU A 12 11.23 1.11 -18.57
N ILE A 13 12.34 1.02 -19.29
CA ILE A 13 12.69 -0.06 -20.23
C ILE A 13 13.82 -0.90 -19.65
N HIS A 14 14.91 -0.26 -19.21
CA HIS A 14 16.08 -0.88 -18.62
C HIS A 14 16.00 -0.78 -17.11
N TRP A 15 16.11 -1.94 -16.45
CA TRP A 15 15.91 -2.05 -15.00
C TRP A 15 17.17 -2.59 -14.33
N ASN A 16 17.63 -1.90 -13.28
CA ASN A 16 18.75 -2.32 -12.44
C ASN A 16 18.22 -2.88 -11.12
N LEU A 17 18.71 -4.06 -10.72
CA LEU A 17 18.45 -4.59 -9.38
C LEU A 17 19.36 -3.85 -8.39
N GLU A 18 18.76 -3.06 -7.51
CA GLU A 18 19.48 -2.21 -6.56
C GLU A 18 19.76 -2.93 -5.24
N THR A 19 18.76 -3.62 -4.69
CA THR A 19 18.87 -4.28 -3.40
C THR A 19 17.86 -5.43 -3.27
N THR A 20 18.22 -6.44 -2.50
CA THR A 20 17.32 -7.50 -2.04
C THR A 20 17.22 -7.43 -0.53
N ILE A 21 16.00 -7.32 -0.01
CA ILE A 21 15.69 -7.34 1.42
C ILE A 21 15.23 -8.76 1.79
N ASN A 22 15.93 -9.39 2.72
CA ASN A 22 15.59 -10.70 3.25
C ASN A 22 14.69 -10.57 4.47
N PRO A 23 13.75 -11.51 4.69
CA PRO A 23 12.88 -11.47 5.87
C PRO A 23 13.65 -11.60 7.18
N THR A 24 14.86 -12.18 7.17
CA THR A 24 15.77 -12.25 8.32
C THR A 24 16.29 -10.89 8.79
N GLU A 25 16.16 -9.85 7.97
CA GLU A 25 16.48 -8.46 8.30
C GLU A 25 15.31 -7.75 9.00
N THR A 26 14.20 -8.45 9.21
CA THR A 26 12.98 -7.99 9.86
C THR A 26 12.62 -8.88 11.05
N TYR A 27 11.65 -8.47 11.85
CA TYR A 27 11.07 -9.29 12.91
C TYR A 27 10.49 -10.64 12.43
N MET A 28 10.26 -10.83 11.12
CA MET A 28 9.75 -12.09 10.56
C MET A 28 10.74 -13.25 10.69
N GLY A 29 12.04 -12.96 10.82
CA GLY A 29 13.08 -13.99 10.83
C GLY A 29 13.10 -14.82 9.54
N ALA A 30 13.36 -16.12 9.65
CA ALA A 30 13.33 -17.01 8.49
C ALA A 30 11.87 -17.25 8.04
N SER A 31 11.49 -16.63 6.93
CA SER A 31 10.13 -16.71 6.36
C SER A 31 10.17 -16.85 4.84
N LYS A 32 9.05 -17.29 4.25
CA LYS A 32 8.79 -17.26 2.79
C LYS A 32 7.52 -16.47 2.44
N ASN A 33 7.04 -15.69 3.41
CA ASN A 33 5.81 -14.90 3.34
C ASN A 33 6.10 -13.43 3.10
N CYS A 34 7.18 -13.10 2.38
CA CYS A 34 7.41 -11.75 1.87
C CYS A 34 6.31 -11.47 0.83
N TRP A 35 5.25 -10.77 1.24
CA TRP A 35 4.07 -10.47 0.41
C TRP A 35 4.08 -8.99 0.02
N ALA A 36 2.93 -8.40 -0.32
CA ALA A 36 2.90 -7.06 -0.90
C ALA A 36 3.52 -6.00 0.02
N THR A 37 3.97 -4.93 -0.61
CA THR A 37 4.66 -3.83 0.05
C THR A 37 4.02 -2.50 -0.35
N ASP A 38 4.41 -1.43 0.34
CA ASP A 38 4.32 -0.08 -0.20
C ASP A 38 5.47 0.77 0.34
N ALA A 39 5.69 1.93 -0.28
CA ALA A 39 6.80 2.79 0.04
C ALA A 39 6.41 4.26 0.11
N ALA A 40 7.08 5.01 0.98
CA ALA A 40 6.90 6.46 1.05
C ALA A 40 8.20 7.18 1.42
N TYR A 41 8.36 8.40 0.92
CA TYR A 41 9.41 9.32 1.36
C TYR A 41 8.78 10.46 2.18
N LYS A 42 9.31 10.69 3.39
CA LYS A 42 8.90 11.82 4.25
C LYS A 42 10.00 12.16 5.24
N ASN A 43 10.12 13.42 5.61
CA ASN A 43 11.05 13.88 6.67
C ASN A 43 12.50 13.41 6.47
N GLY A 44 12.96 13.33 5.21
CA GLY A 44 14.33 12.91 4.89
C GLY A 44 14.60 11.41 4.96
N ASN A 45 13.57 10.57 5.13
CA ASN A 45 13.71 9.11 5.17
C ASN A 45 12.77 8.42 4.18
N TYR A 46 13.17 7.21 3.81
CA TYR A 46 12.37 6.27 3.04
C TYR A 46 11.81 5.22 3.97
N TYR A 47 10.53 4.90 3.82
CA TYR A 47 9.80 3.94 4.62
C TYR A 47 9.32 2.82 3.70
N PHE A 48 9.66 1.59 4.04
CA PHE A 48 9.27 0.39 3.31
C PHE A 48 8.31 -0.42 4.17
N TYR A 49 7.02 -0.37 3.84
CA TYR A 49 5.96 -1.11 4.50
C TYR A 49 5.81 -2.47 3.83
N PHE A 50 5.61 -3.52 4.62
CA PHE A 50 5.59 -4.88 4.09
C PHE A 50 4.60 -5.79 4.80
N SER A 51 3.97 -6.68 4.03
CA SER A 51 3.12 -7.76 4.53
C SER A 51 3.97 -8.94 5.01
N ASN A 52 3.77 -9.35 6.25
CA ASN A 52 4.17 -10.67 6.74
C ASN A 52 3.03 -11.67 6.48
N GLY A 53 2.95 -12.14 5.24
CA GLY A 53 1.80 -12.95 4.81
C GLY A 53 0.48 -12.18 4.93
N ASN A 54 -0.58 -12.91 5.32
CA ASN A 54 -1.87 -12.35 5.70
C ASN A 54 -2.02 -12.14 7.21
N VAL A 55 -0.90 -11.94 7.92
CA VAL A 55 -0.88 -11.89 9.38
C VAL A 55 -0.82 -10.45 9.89
N ASN A 56 0.20 -9.70 9.49
CA ASN A 56 0.45 -8.35 9.98
C ASN A 56 1.34 -7.54 9.04
N THR A 57 1.47 -6.23 9.30
CA THR A 57 2.30 -5.31 8.51
C THR A 57 3.46 -4.78 9.34
N GLY A 58 4.66 -4.82 8.74
CA GLY A 58 5.86 -4.17 9.25
C GLY A 58 6.23 -2.90 8.50
N VAL A 59 7.23 -2.19 9.04
CA VAL A 59 7.86 -1.05 8.39
C VAL A 59 9.37 -1.07 8.63
N MET A 60 10.14 -0.80 7.59
CA MET A 60 11.58 -0.57 7.67
C MET A 60 11.91 0.87 7.26
N VAL A 61 13.00 1.42 7.77
CA VAL A 61 13.44 2.80 7.50
C VAL A 61 14.81 2.80 6.84
N GLY A 62 14.95 3.59 5.77
CA GLY A 62 16.18 3.79 5.02
C GLY A 62 16.47 5.28 4.77
N LYS A 63 17.72 5.58 4.40
CA LYS A 63 18.16 6.95 4.05
C LYS A 63 18.16 7.22 2.54
N THR A 64 18.09 6.18 1.73
CA THR A 64 18.03 6.25 0.27
C THR A 64 16.87 5.38 -0.21
N PRO A 65 16.35 5.59 -1.44
CA PRO A 65 15.26 4.77 -1.96
C PRO A 65 15.67 3.30 -2.16
N THR A 66 16.96 3.01 -2.23
CA THR A 66 17.53 1.67 -2.40
C THR A 66 17.99 1.05 -1.08
N GLY A 67 17.89 1.77 0.04
CA GLY A 67 18.32 1.30 1.35
C GLY A 67 19.77 1.68 1.70
N PRO A 68 20.44 0.93 2.60
CA PRO A 68 19.88 -0.20 3.35
C PRO A 68 18.70 0.21 4.21
N PHE A 69 17.69 -0.65 4.29
CA PHE A 69 16.54 -0.49 5.17
C PHE A 69 16.80 -1.20 6.51
N LYS A 70 16.29 -0.64 7.60
CA LYS A 70 16.39 -1.25 8.94
C LYS A 70 15.01 -1.41 9.55
N ASP A 71 14.71 -2.58 10.11
CA ASP A 71 13.57 -2.74 11.00
C ASP A 71 13.85 -1.97 12.30
N VAL A 72 13.13 -0.85 12.47
CA VAL A 72 13.30 0.04 13.63
C VAL A 72 12.39 -0.33 14.79
N LEU A 73 11.43 -1.23 14.58
CA LEU A 73 10.44 -1.61 15.58
C LEU A 73 10.74 -2.97 16.22
N GLY A 74 11.33 -3.90 15.45
CA GLY A 74 11.55 -5.28 15.88
C GLY A 74 10.26 -6.06 16.14
N LYS A 75 9.12 -5.53 15.68
CA LYS A 75 7.77 -6.08 15.83
C LYS A 75 6.84 -5.49 14.75
N PRO A 76 5.65 -6.06 14.52
CA PRO A 76 4.69 -5.48 13.60
C PRO A 76 4.32 -4.04 13.95
N MET A 77 4.18 -3.20 12.93
CA MET A 77 3.60 -1.86 13.05
C MET A 77 2.08 -1.95 13.16
N LEU A 78 1.47 -2.83 12.34
CA LEU A 78 0.04 -3.17 12.42
C LEU A 78 -0.07 -4.63 12.89
N PRO A 79 -0.33 -4.91 14.17
CA PRO A 79 -0.46 -6.28 14.69
C PRO A 79 -1.76 -6.95 14.23
N GLU A 80 -1.80 -8.30 14.24
CA GLU A 80 -2.90 -9.15 13.69
C GLU A 80 -4.27 -8.93 14.36
N ASP A 81 -4.30 -8.35 15.55
CA ASP A 81 -5.48 -8.11 16.37
C ASP A 81 -5.84 -6.62 16.47
N LEU A 82 -5.21 -5.78 15.64
CA LEU A 82 -5.47 -4.34 15.64
C LEU A 82 -6.90 -4.01 15.22
N THR A 83 -7.46 -4.78 14.27
CA THR A 83 -8.79 -4.57 13.71
C THR A 83 -9.55 -5.90 13.60
N PRO A 84 -10.86 -5.87 13.29
CA PRO A 84 -11.62 -7.11 13.03
C PRO A 84 -11.19 -7.85 11.75
N ILE A 85 -10.43 -7.21 10.86
CA ILE A 85 -9.93 -7.78 9.60
C ILE A 85 -8.43 -8.11 9.71
N LYS A 86 -7.80 -8.49 8.59
CA LYS A 86 -6.36 -8.77 8.56
C LYS A 86 -5.54 -7.54 8.16
N GLU A 87 -4.37 -7.38 8.77
CA GLU A 87 -3.49 -6.22 8.65
C GLU A 87 -2.38 -6.44 7.62
N TYR A 88 -2.75 -6.68 6.37
CA TYR A 88 -1.79 -6.88 5.28
C TYR A 88 -2.15 -6.07 4.04
N ASP A 89 -1.25 -6.11 3.08
CA ASP A 89 -1.33 -5.39 1.80
C ASP A 89 -1.44 -3.87 1.99
N PRO A 90 -0.43 -3.26 2.66
CA PRO A 90 -0.44 -1.85 2.97
C PRO A 90 -0.44 -1.00 1.69
N THR A 91 -1.04 0.18 1.79
CA THR A 91 -0.79 1.30 0.89
C THR A 91 -0.63 2.59 1.70
N VAL A 92 0.32 3.42 1.32
CA VAL A 92 0.63 4.67 2.02
C VAL A 92 0.47 5.85 1.08
N LEU A 93 -0.30 6.84 1.54
CA LEU A 93 -0.50 8.10 0.82
C LEU A 93 0.03 9.25 1.66
N ILE A 94 0.96 10.01 1.07
CA ILE A 94 1.36 11.32 1.58
C ILE A 94 0.51 12.36 0.87
N ASP A 95 -0.37 13.02 1.62
CA ASP A 95 -1.28 14.01 1.06
C ASP A 95 -0.51 15.25 0.58
N ASP A 96 -1.09 15.96 -0.37
CA ASP A 96 -0.52 17.19 -0.92
C ASP A 96 -0.80 18.42 -0.05
N ASP A 97 -1.49 18.25 1.09
CA ASP A 97 -1.77 19.29 2.07
C ASP A 97 -0.49 19.94 2.63
N ALA A 98 -0.64 21.10 3.27
CA ALA A 98 0.50 21.86 3.78
C ALA A 98 1.33 21.09 4.83
N GLN A 99 0.74 20.11 5.51
CA GLN A 99 1.38 19.31 6.55
C GLN A 99 2.00 18.01 6.01
N LYS A 100 1.81 17.70 4.72
CA LYS A 100 2.11 16.41 4.12
C LYS A 100 1.54 15.27 4.95
N THR A 101 0.27 15.39 5.35
CA THR A 101 -0.39 14.41 6.21
C THR A 101 -0.29 13.02 5.59
N ALA A 102 0.10 12.03 6.38
CA ALA A 102 0.32 10.68 5.90
C ALA A 102 -0.79 9.74 6.37
N TYR A 103 -1.23 8.86 5.48
CA TYR A 103 -2.26 7.86 5.74
C TYR A 103 -1.75 6.49 5.31
N ILE A 104 -2.13 5.46 6.04
CA ILE A 104 -1.97 4.07 5.65
C ILE A 104 -3.35 3.44 5.51
N ALA A 105 -3.57 2.70 4.44
CA ALA A 105 -4.70 1.80 4.30
C ALA A 105 -4.23 0.37 4.10
N PHE A 106 -5.04 -0.59 4.52
CA PHE A 106 -4.67 -2.00 4.53
C PHE A 106 -5.90 -2.90 4.62
N GLY A 107 -5.66 -4.19 4.39
CA GLY A 107 -6.55 -5.28 4.68
C GLY A 107 -7.28 -5.86 3.48
N HIS A 108 -8.03 -6.92 3.74
CA HIS A 108 -8.77 -7.73 2.78
C HIS A 108 -9.79 -8.61 3.52
N HIS A 109 -10.61 -9.36 2.79
CA HIS A 109 -11.62 -10.28 3.30
C HIS A 109 -11.07 -11.32 4.29
N ARG A 110 -11.79 -11.50 5.41
CA ARG A 110 -11.70 -12.71 6.25
C ARG A 110 -12.75 -13.71 5.78
N SER A 111 -12.36 -14.96 5.52
CA SER A 111 -13.29 -16.04 5.21
C SER A 111 -14.45 -16.09 6.21
N GLY A 112 -15.66 -15.74 5.76
CA GLY A 112 -16.90 -15.85 6.54
C GLY A 112 -17.54 -14.53 7.01
N ASP A 113 -16.97 -13.38 6.67
CA ASP A 113 -17.59 -12.07 6.95
C ASP A 113 -17.60 -11.19 5.68
N PRO A 114 -18.78 -10.96 5.06
CA PRO A 114 -18.91 -10.18 3.83
C PRO A 114 -18.85 -8.65 4.05
N ASP A 115 -18.82 -8.15 5.29
CA ASP A 115 -19.19 -6.76 5.57
C ASP A 115 -18.04 -5.81 5.94
N PHE A 116 -16.77 -6.22 5.87
CA PHE A 116 -15.64 -5.32 6.19
C PHE A 116 -14.55 -5.32 5.11
N TYR A 117 -14.34 -4.16 4.49
CA TYR A 117 -13.33 -3.97 3.44
C TYR A 117 -12.52 -2.69 3.66
N TYR A 118 -11.21 -2.91 3.80
CA TYR A 118 -10.14 -1.94 4.03
C TYR A 118 -10.31 -1.04 5.26
N MET A 119 -9.22 -0.94 6.01
CA MET A 119 -9.08 0.02 7.08
C MET A 119 -8.16 1.15 6.62
N ILE A 120 -8.35 2.35 7.14
CA ILE A 120 -7.47 3.49 6.95
C ILE A 120 -7.18 4.16 8.29
N ALA A 121 -5.94 4.59 8.48
CA ALA A 121 -5.53 5.35 9.63
C ALA A 121 -4.57 6.46 9.22
N LYS A 122 -4.66 7.61 9.90
CA LYS A 122 -3.61 8.62 9.87
C LYS A 122 -2.34 8.08 10.55
N LEU A 123 -1.19 8.33 9.95
CA LEU A 123 0.12 8.06 10.52
C LEU A 123 0.62 9.25 11.34
N ASN A 124 1.40 8.97 12.39
CA ASN A 124 2.20 10.00 13.05
C ASN A 124 3.30 10.51 12.12
N THR A 125 3.89 11.65 12.47
CA THR A 125 5.01 12.23 11.69
C THR A 125 6.26 11.35 11.67
N ASP A 126 6.37 10.39 12.59
CA ASP A 126 7.45 9.39 12.63
C ASP A 126 7.33 8.33 11.51
N MET A 127 6.15 8.23 10.89
CA MET A 127 5.78 7.26 9.84
C MET A 127 5.84 5.78 10.27
N VAL A 128 6.07 5.51 11.56
CA VAL A 128 6.22 4.15 12.11
C VAL A 128 5.23 3.87 13.24
N SER A 129 4.28 4.78 13.47
CA SER A 129 3.16 4.58 14.39
C SER A 129 1.87 5.23 13.88
N LEU A 130 0.72 4.72 14.33
CA LEU A 130 -0.59 5.27 14.00
C LEU A 130 -0.89 6.49 14.88
N ALA A 131 -1.44 7.54 14.27
CA ALA A 131 -1.93 8.73 14.97
C ALA A 131 -3.37 8.58 15.46
N GLU A 132 -4.06 7.51 15.05
CA GLU A 132 -5.46 7.25 15.39
C GLU A 132 -5.78 5.75 15.26
N THR A 133 -6.90 5.34 15.85
CA THR A 133 -7.48 4.02 15.60
C THR A 133 -7.91 3.92 14.13
N PRO A 134 -7.60 2.80 13.45
CA PRO A 134 -8.06 2.58 12.07
C PRO A 134 -9.58 2.67 11.95
N LYS A 135 -10.02 3.26 10.84
CA LYS A 135 -11.44 3.44 10.48
C LYS A 135 -11.72 2.63 9.22
N GLU A 136 -12.92 2.08 9.16
CA GLU A 136 -13.40 1.37 7.98
C GLU A 136 -13.55 2.33 6.78
N ILE A 137 -13.08 1.91 5.61
CA ILE A 137 -13.30 2.63 4.36
C ILE A 137 -14.64 2.21 3.76
N LYS A 138 -15.64 3.09 3.86
CA LYS A 138 -16.96 2.83 3.26
C LYS A 138 -16.93 3.00 1.75
N ILE A 139 -17.41 2.00 1.01
CA ILE A 139 -17.54 2.03 -0.44
C ILE A 139 -19.02 2.07 -0.84
N ILE A 140 -19.39 3.01 -1.70
CA ILE A 140 -20.75 3.14 -2.26
C ILE A 140 -20.75 2.58 -3.70
N GLY A 141 -21.70 1.69 -3.98
CA GLY A 141 -21.89 1.04 -5.28
C GLY A 141 -21.80 -0.48 -5.17
N ASP A 142 -21.57 -1.16 -6.30
CA ASP A 142 -21.39 -2.61 -6.31
C ASP A 142 -20.04 -3.00 -5.67
N VAL A 143 -20.11 -3.29 -4.37
CA VAL A 143 -19.01 -3.59 -3.44
C VAL A 143 -18.28 -4.89 -3.75
N ASN A 144 -18.91 -5.83 -4.47
CA ASN A 144 -18.36 -7.19 -4.69
C ASN A 144 -17.08 -7.21 -5.52
N VAL A 145 -16.74 -6.09 -6.16
CA VAL A 145 -15.62 -5.99 -7.09
C VAL A 145 -14.43 -5.22 -6.50
N LEU A 146 -14.70 -4.15 -5.76
CA LEU A 146 -13.66 -3.35 -5.08
C LEU A 146 -13.41 -3.79 -3.65
N GLY A 147 -14.47 -4.13 -2.91
CA GLY A 147 -14.36 -4.66 -1.56
C GLY A 147 -13.80 -6.08 -1.58
N GLY A 148 -14.26 -6.94 -2.48
CA GLY A 148 -13.86 -8.35 -2.53
C GLY A 148 -12.45 -8.65 -3.09
N ASN A 149 -11.62 -7.65 -3.34
CA ASN A 149 -10.32 -7.82 -4.00
C ASN A 149 -9.16 -7.53 -3.05
N ASP A 150 -7.97 -8.05 -3.37
CA ASP A 150 -6.77 -7.85 -2.54
C ASP A 150 -6.00 -6.59 -3.00
N LYS A 151 -5.08 -6.12 -2.16
CA LYS A 151 -4.24 -4.93 -2.36
C LYS A 151 -5.01 -3.62 -2.60
N PRO A 152 -5.51 -2.96 -1.53
CA PRO A 152 -5.95 -1.58 -1.67
C PRO A 152 -4.78 -0.70 -2.11
N THR A 153 -5.09 0.27 -2.93
CA THR A 153 -4.14 1.26 -3.42
C THR A 153 -4.78 2.63 -3.36
N LEU A 154 -4.11 3.56 -2.68
CA LEU A 154 -4.54 4.94 -2.57
C LEU A 154 -3.67 5.84 -3.44
N HIS A 155 -4.29 6.72 -4.21
CA HIS A 155 -3.59 7.85 -4.84
C HIS A 155 -4.51 9.06 -4.93
N LYS A 156 -3.93 10.23 -5.17
CA LYS A 156 -4.67 11.49 -5.34
C LYS A 156 -4.42 12.06 -6.73
N HIS A 157 -5.49 12.47 -7.40
CA HIS A 157 -5.42 13.08 -8.72
C HIS A 157 -6.54 14.11 -8.89
N ASN A 158 -6.21 15.32 -9.35
CA ASN A 158 -7.16 16.43 -9.57
C ASN A 158 -8.12 16.69 -8.38
N GLY A 159 -7.58 16.67 -7.16
CA GLY A 159 -8.35 16.93 -5.94
C GLY A 159 -9.30 15.80 -5.52
N LEU A 160 -9.22 14.63 -6.16
CA LEU A 160 -9.95 13.42 -5.77
C LEU A 160 -8.97 12.38 -5.24
N TYR A 161 -9.38 11.70 -4.17
CA TYR A 161 -8.75 10.48 -3.71
C TYR A 161 -9.33 9.30 -4.47
N TYR A 162 -8.45 8.43 -4.93
CA TYR A 162 -8.77 7.20 -5.62
C TYR A 162 -8.43 6.04 -4.71
N LEU A 163 -9.38 5.12 -4.57
CA LEU A 163 -9.17 3.81 -3.99
C LEU A 163 -9.32 2.79 -5.12
N SER A 164 -8.27 2.05 -5.41
CA SER A 164 -8.27 0.99 -6.41
C SER A 164 -7.89 -0.35 -5.79
N ALA A 165 -8.44 -1.42 -6.34
CA ALA A 165 -8.06 -2.79 -6.07
C ALA A 165 -8.23 -3.61 -7.35
N GLY A 166 -7.16 -4.26 -7.82
CA GLY A 166 -7.11 -4.75 -9.19
C GLY A 166 -7.29 -3.62 -10.20
N SER A 167 -8.06 -3.91 -11.24
CA SER A 167 -8.39 -2.93 -12.27
C SER A 167 -9.59 -2.05 -11.93
N HIS A 168 -10.23 -2.22 -10.77
CA HIS A 168 -11.40 -1.43 -10.40
C HIS A 168 -11.02 -0.24 -9.51
N TYR A 169 -11.81 0.84 -9.58
CA TYR A 169 -11.56 2.03 -8.76
C TYR A 169 -12.85 2.75 -8.32
N ALA A 170 -12.73 3.41 -7.17
CA ALA A 170 -13.70 4.31 -6.59
C ALA A 170 -13.01 5.64 -6.24
N THR A 171 -13.79 6.71 -6.13
CA THR A 171 -13.25 8.04 -5.79
C THR A 171 -14.02 8.71 -4.67
N SER A 172 -13.33 9.56 -3.92
CA SER A 172 -13.88 10.42 -2.88
C SER A 172 -13.21 11.80 -2.90
N LYS A 173 -13.89 12.82 -2.38
CA LYS A 173 -13.29 14.13 -2.04
C LYS A 173 -12.67 14.16 -0.64
N ASN A 174 -12.89 13.10 0.14
CA ASN A 174 -12.39 12.92 1.50
C ASN A 174 -11.57 11.63 1.56
N ILE A 175 -10.35 11.68 2.08
CA ILE A 175 -9.45 10.54 2.22
C ILE A 175 -10.07 9.37 3.01
N TYR A 176 -10.95 9.66 3.97
CA TYR A 176 -11.69 8.64 4.73
C TYR A 176 -12.95 8.12 4.02
N GLY A 177 -13.23 8.61 2.81
CA GLY A 177 -14.44 8.28 2.08
C GLY A 177 -15.70 9.05 2.53
N PRO A 178 -16.90 8.52 2.21
CA PRO A 178 -17.11 7.27 1.48
C PRO A 178 -16.58 7.35 0.04
N TYR A 179 -16.05 6.24 -0.47
CA TYR A 179 -15.57 6.12 -1.84
C TYR A 179 -16.69 5.60 -2.74
N THR A 180 -17.07 6.38 -3.76
CA THR A 180 -18.08 5.92 -4.72
C THR A 180 -17.42 5.24 -5.91
N LYS A 181 -17.83 4.00 -6.20
CA LYS A 181 -17.36 3.22 -7.37
C LYS A 181 -17.50 4.05 -8.65
N ARG A 182 -16.50 3.96 -9.51
CA ARG A 182 -16.46 4.66 -10.80
C ARG A 182 -16.38 3.71 -11.97
N GLY A 183 -15.50 2.73 -11.91
CA GLY A 183 -15.37 1.79 -13.03
C GLY A 183 -14.16 0.89 -12.96
N ASN A 184 -13.67 0.56 -14.14
CA ASN A 184 -12.53 -0.31 -14.39
C ASN A 184 -11.52 0.47 -15.25
N SER A 185 -10.26 0.55 -14.82
CA SER A 185 -9.13 1.18 -15.52
C SER A 185 -8.36 0.21 -16.43
N GLY A 186 -8.65 -1.09 -16.35
CA GLY A 186 -8.05 -2.14 -17.16
C GLY A 186 -9.04 -2.78 -18.14
N ASN A 187 -8.47 -3.53 -19.09
CA ASN A 187 -9.21 -4.31 -20.09
C ASN A 187 -8.70 -5.76 -20.17
N ASN A 188 -8.09 -6.26 -19.09
CA ASN A 188 -7.39 -7.55 -19.01
C ASN A 188 -6.18 -7.71 -19.95
N ASN A 189 -5.77 -6.66 -20.68
CA ASN A 189 -4.49 -6.64 -21.38
C ASN A 189 -3.38 -6.13 -20.47
N TYR A 190 -2.13 -6.46 -20.82
CA TYR A 190 -0.92 -5.95 -20.15
C TYR A 190 -0.89 -6.15 -18.61
N GLY A 191 -1.59 -7.18 -18.12
CA GLY A 191 -1.56 -7.57 -16.70
C GLY A 191 -2.53 -6.81 -15.78
N LEU A 192 -3.23 -5.77 -16.26
CA LEU A 192 -4.20 -5.02 -15.45
C LEU A 192 -5.57 -5.73 -15.42
N THR A 193 -5.59 -6.86 -14.71
CA THR A 193 -6.78 -7.68 -14.48
C THR A 193 -7.51 -7.29 -13.20
N SER A 194 -8.68 -7.89 -12.97
CA SER A 194 -9.39 -7.77 -11.70
C SER A 194 -8.63 -8.35 -10.50
N ARG A 195 -7.43 -8.94 -10.65
CA ARG A 195 -6.57 -9.38 -9.53
C ARG A 195 -5.17 -8.77 -9.60
N ALA A 196 -5.00 -7.69 -10.36
CA ALA A 196 -3.71 -7.02 -10.46
C ALA A 196 -3.31 -6.40 -9.11
N HIS A 197 -2.03 -6.48 -8.77
CA HIS A 197 -1.44 -5.73 -7.66
C HIS A 197 -0.57 -4.65 -8.28
N GLY A 198 -0.83 -3.38 -7.94
CA GLY A 198 -0.03 -2.28 -8.47
C GLY A 198 -0.41 -0.95 -7.84
N ASN A 199 0.52 0.00 -7.92
CA ASN A 199 0.34 1.39 -7.52
C ASN A 199 0.31 2.30 -8.74
N TYR A 200 -0.53 3.32 -8.68
CA TYR A 200 -0.57 4.37 -9.68
C TYR A 200 0.46 5.45 -9.34
N PHE A 201 1.23 5.87 -10.32
CA PHE A 201 2.24 6.92 -10.15
C PHE A 201 2.32 7.83 -11.37
N ASN A 202 2.91 9.00 -11.19
CA ASN A 202 3.20 9.91 -12.29
C ASN A 202 4.71 10.00 -12.50
N TRP A 203 5.14 9.90 -13.76
CA TRP A 203 6.54 10.07 -14.16
C TRP A 203 6.58 10.78 -15.51
N ASN A 204 7.45 11.78 -15.67
CA ASN A 204 7.58 12.56 -16.91
C ASN A 204 6.22 13.04 -17.49
N ASN A 205 5.35 13.57 -16.63
CA ASN A 205 4.01 14.07 -16.97
C ASN A 205 3.04 13.03 -17.55
N GLN A 206 3.28 11.74 -17.30
CA GLN A 206 2.39 10.65 -17.67
C GLN A 206 2.03 9.81 -16.44
N SER A 207 0.80 9.29 -16.42
CA SER A 207 0.34 8.39 -15.37
C SER A 207 0.57 6.95 -15.78
N PHE A 208 1.11 6.17 -14.85
CA PHE A 208 1.43 4.76 -15.03
C PHE A 208 0.83 3.94 -13.89
N ILE A 209 0.73 2.63 -14.12
CA ILE A 209 0.51 1.63 -13.09
C ILE A 209 1.60 0.58 -13.21
N LEU A 210 2.29 0.33 -12.11
CA LEU A 210 3.33 -0.70 -11.98
C LEU A 210 3.22 -1.25 -10.54
N GLY A 211 4.08 -2.20 -10.13
CA GLY A 211 4.12 -2.71 -8.76
C GLY A 211 4.42 -1.63 -7.70
N VAL A 212 5.18 -1.99 -6.66
CA VAL A 212 5.52 -1.05 -5.58
C VAL A 212 6.69 -0.17 -6.01
N ILE A 213 6.60 1.14 -5.77
CA ILE A 213 7.51 2.14 -6.35
C ILE A 213 7.96 3.13 -5.29
N PHE A 214 9.25 3.45 -5.30
CA PHE A 214 9.79 4.68 -4.70
C PHE A 214 9.85 5.74 -5.80
N ILE A 215 9.28 6.93 -5.56
CA ILE A 215 9.43 8.11 -6.42
C ILE A 215 10.28 9.14 -5.71
#